data_AF-A0A4J2CNM5-F1
#
_entry.id   AF-A0A4J2CNM5-F1
#
_cell.length_a   1.000
_cell.length_b   1.000
_cell.length_c   1.000
_cell.angle_alpha   90.00
_cell.angle_beta   90.00
_cell.angle_gamma   90.00
#
_symmetry.space_group_name_H-M   'P 1'
#
loop_
_entity.id
_entity.type
_entity.pdbx_description
1 polymer ?
#
loop_
_entity_poly.entity_id
_entity_poly.type
_entity_poly.pdbx_seq_one_letter_code
_entity_poly.pdbx_strand_id
1 'polypeptide(L)' 'MIITENQAKAVRRKQADGMLTAKATAQAIGINPITYKKVVQGGTVKKTVYTKVMEWLAKDY' A
#
# COMPACT_ATOMS: atom_id res chain seq x y z
N MET A 1 -6.37 -11.95 1.54
CA MET A 1 -6.57 -11.28 0.25
C MET A 1 -5.22 -11.11 -0.42
N ILE A 2 -5.17 -11.18 -1.75
CA ILE A 2 -3.92 -11.11 -2.51
C ILE A 2 -3.79 -9.69 -3.07
N ILE A 3 -2.66 -9.04 -2.82
CA ILE A 3 -2.26 -7.84 -3.54
C ILE A 3 -1.57 -8.30 -4.82
N THR A 4 -2.13 -7.95 -5.97
CA THR A 4 -1.55 -8.28 -7.27
C THR A 4 -0.32 -7.42 -7.55
N GLU A 5 0.53 -7.85 -8.48
CA GLU A 5 1.69 -7.05 -8.89
C GLU A 5 1.29 -5.66 -9.42
N ASN A 6 0.17 -5.57 -10.14
CA ASN A 6 -0.38 -4.31 -10.64
C ASN A 6 -0.80 -3.39 -9.49
N GLN A 7 -1.46 -3.92 -8.47
CA GLN A 7 -1.83 -3.15 -7.28
C GLN A 7 -0.58 -2.71 -6.50
N ALA A 8 0.39 -3.60 -6.31
CA ALA A 8 1.65 -3.26 -5.66
C ALA A 8 2.42 -2.16 -6.42
N LYS A 9 2.40 -2.21 -7.76
CA LYS A 9 2.97 -1.17 -8.64
C LYS A 9 2.24 0.16 -8.50
N ALA A 10 0.91 0.15 -8.39
CA ALA A 10 0.12 1.37 -8.14
C ALA A 10 0.47 2.00 -6.79
N VAL A 11 0.65 1.20 -5.73
CA VAL A 11 1.10 1.71 -4.42
C VAL A 11 2.47 2.38 -4.52
N ARG A 12 3.43 1.76 -5.21
CA ARG A 12 4.77 2.33 -5.42
C ARG A 12 4.74 3.64 -6.22
N ARG A 13 3.86 3.75 -7.22
CA ARG A 13 3.68 4.98 -8.00
C ARG A 13 3.12 6.10 -7.13
N LYS A 14 1.99 5.86 -6.45
CA LYS A 14 1.38 6.86 -5.56
C LYS A 14 2.32 7.29 -4.42
N GLN A 15 3.14 6.36 -3.90
CA GLN A 15 4.22 6.71 -2.98
C GLN A 15 5.21 7.71 -3.60
N ALA A 16 5.67 7.43 -4.83
CA ALA A 16 6.64 8.27 -5.53
C ALA A 16 6.05 9.64 -5.91
N ASP A 17 4.80 9.67 -6.38
CA ASP A 17 4.07 10.89 -6.74
C ASP A 17 3.94 11.83 -5.53
N GLY A 18 3.68 11.26 -4.35
CA GLY A 18 3.65 12.00 -3.08
C GLY A 18 5.02 12.25 -2.43
N MET A 19 6.13 11.85 -3.06
CA MET A 19 7.49 11.90 -2.50
C MET A 19 7.60 11.32 -1.08
N LEU A 20 6.81 10.29 -0.76
CA LEU A 20 6.71 9.73 0.58
C LEU A 20 7.78 8.67 0.83
N THR A 21 8.32 8.65 2.05
CA THR A 21 9.11 7.50 2.53
C THR A 21 8.21 6.29 2.73
N ALA A 22 8.79 5.09 2.74
CA ALA A 22 8.04 3.86 3.04
C ALA A 22 7.35 3.90 4.41
N LYS A 23 8.00 4.54 5.41
CA LYS A 23 7.42 4.72 6.75
C LYS A 23 6.23 5.68 6.72
N ALA A 24 6.36 6.83 6.05
CA ALA A 24 5.29 7.80 5.92
C ALA A 24 4.08 7.21 5.16
N THR A 25 4.34 6.46 4.09
CA THR A 25 3.29 5.79 3.31
C THR A 25 2.55 4.75 4.15
N ALA A 26 3.27 3.94 4.92
CA ALA A 26 2.67 2.98 5.83
C ALA A 26 1.76 3.65 6.88
N GLN A 27 2.19 4.79 7.42
CA GLN A 27 1.39 5.60 8.35
C GLN A 27 0.14 6.18 7.67
N ALA A 28 0.26 6.71 6.44
CA ALA A 28 -0.86 7.24 5.67
C ALA A 28 -1.92 6.16 5.34
N ILE A 29 -1.48 4.93 5.08
CA ILE A 29 -2.37 3.77 4.87
C ILE A 29 -2.93 3.25 6.23
N GLY A 30 -2.30 3.59 7.35
CA GLY A 30 -2.68 3.09 8.68
C GLY A 30 -2.27 1.63 8.92
N ILE A 31 -1.08 1.24 8.44
CA ILE A 31 -0.49 -0.09 8.61
C ILE A 31 0.94 -0.01 9.17
N ASN A 32 1.45 -1.15 9.66
CA ASN A 32 2.82 -1.24 10.15
C ASN A 32 3.83 -1.14 8.97
N PRO A 33 4.95 -0.39 9.10
CA PRO A 33 5.99 -0.30 8.09
C PRO A 33 6.57 -1.66 7.62
N ILE A 34 6.61 -2.67 8.49
CA ILE A 34 7.02 -4.03 8.14
C ILE A 34 6.01 -4.68 7.20
N THR A 35 4.72 -4.44 7.45
CA THR A 35 3.63 -4.91 6.56
C THR A 35 3.68 -4.21 5.21
N TYR A 36 4.02 -2.91 5.19
CA TYR A 36 4.14 -2.15 3.96
C TYR A 36 5.17 -2.74 2.98
N LYS A 37 6.31 -3.25 3.48
CA LYS A 37 7.31 -3.93 2.63
C LYS A 37 6.72 -5.12 1.85
N LYS A 38 5.79 -5.86 2.45
CA LYS A 38 5.07 -6.96 1.78
C LYS A 38 4.07 -6.43 0.75
N VAL A 39 3.38 -5.33 1.07
CA VAL A 39 2.40 -4.70 0.17
C VAL A 39 3.04 -4.27 -1.15
N VAL A 40 4.21 -3.62 -1.11
CA VAL A 40 4.89 -3.13 -2.32
C VAL A 40 5.54 -4.22 -3.17
N GLN A 41 5.76 -5.40 -2.60
CA GLN A 41 6.21 -6.61 -3.29
C GLN A 41 5.04 -7.40 -3.89
N GLY A 42 3.84 -7.27 -3.32
CA GLY A 42 2.68 -8.08 -3.67
C GLY A 42 2.58 -9.37 -2.83
N GLY A 43 1.49 -10.11 -3.03
CA GLY A 43 1.23 -11.37 -2.35
C GLY A 43 0.16 -11.29 -1.25
N THR A 44 0.15 -12.31 -0.38
CA THR A 44 -0.95 -12.52 0.56
C THR A 44 -0.86 -11.62 1.79
N VAL A 45 -1.93 -10.89 2.06
CA VAL A 45 -2.09 -10.03 3.24
C VAL A 45 -3.42 -10.28 3.96
N LYS A 46 -3.50 -9.85 5.21
CA LYS A 46 -4.76 -9.84 5.99
C LYS A 46 -5.82 -9.01 5.27
N LYS A 47 -7.09 -9.41 5.37
CA LYS A 47 -8.22 -8.71 4.71
C LYS A 47 -8.28 -7.22 5.09
N THR A 48 -8.05 -6.90 6.37
CA THR A 48 -8.02 -5.52 6.88
C THR A 48 -6.91 -4.67 6.25
N VAL A 49 -5.72 -5.26 6.04
CA VAL A 49 -4.60 -4.58 5.36
C VAL A 49 -4.95 -4.32 3.90
N TYR A 50 -5.51 -5.33 3.21
CA TYR A 50 -5.94 -5.19 1.83
C TYR A 50 -6.95 -4.05 1.67
N THR A 51 -8.00 -4.02 2.49
CA THR A 51 -9.02 -2.96 2.45
C THR A 51 -8.40 -1.58 2.63
N LYS A 52 -7.56 -1.38 3.66
CA LYS A 52 -6.87 -0.11 3.90
C LYS A 52 -5.99 0.34 2.72
N VAL A 53 -5.27 -0.59 2.11
CA VAL A 53 -4.43 -0.30 0.94
C VAL A 53 -5.29 0.13 -0.26
N MET A 54 -6.40 -0.55 -0.52
CA MET A 54 -7.30 -0.19 -1.62
C MET A 54 -8.01 1.13 -1.37
N GLU A 55 -8.47 1.39 -0.15
CA GLU A 55 -9.06 2.68 0.24
C GLU A 55 -8.06 3.83 0.06
N TRP A 56 -6.80 3.63 0.47
CA TRP A 56 -5.75 4.61 0.27
C TRP A 56 -5.45 4.84 -1.21
N LEU A 57 -5.43 3.79 -2.04
CA LEU A 57 -5.28 3.94 -3.49
C LEU A 57 -6.45 4.71 -4.13
N ALA A 58 -7.68 4.47 -3.66
CA ALA A 58 -8.88 5.12 -4.17
C ALA A 58 -9.02 6.59 -3.74
N LYS A 59 -8.41 7.01 -2.63
CA LYS A 59 -8.34 8.40 -2.17
C LYS A 59 -7.45 9.24 -3.10
N ASP A 60 -7.93 9.57 -4.29
CA ASP A 60 -7.47 10.63 -5.22
C ASP A 60 -8.53 10.90 -6.31
N TYR A 61 -9.73 10.32 -6.18
CA TYR A 61 -10.86 10.40 -7.11
C TYR A 61 -12.12 10.86 -6.37
#